data_AF-A0A966N166-F1
#
_entry.id   AF-A0A966N166-F1
#
_cell.length_a   1.000
_cell.length_b   1.000
_cell.length_c   1.000
_cell.angle_alpha   90.00
_cell.angle_beta   90.00
_cell.angle_gamma   90.00
#
_symmetry.space_group_name_H-M   'P 1'
#
loop_
_entity.id
_entity.type
_entity.pdbx_description
1 polymer ?
#
loop_
_entity_poly.entity_id
_entity_poly.type
_entity_poly.pdbx_seq_one_letter_code
_entity_poly.pdbx_strand_id
1 'polypeptide(L)'
;MVEKVADPRKTKMADHEPAVASIQAGDTGYKVELMKALNWYHSEQERKDATRHARAYVKSNMPKMLHAFDKAKGEVSPTFGFMARLSMRGAKLSEYHTNELNGYLMGYSKIKEPVEVASAPARPSIQENMDVKAREYMGNIEGALDDFVTEGKDFNLEADLKAREIPKAYAPKIEVFLKKKLREIIEVIEAKDRDLVEGYSNIKKKHQKDYAKFLAGMIEGLNRYAAFKQANRKPRVKKAKPPSVQIAKLQFLKEFQALSLTSISPVDLIGAQQAWVYNTKNKKLSVYRTDSSQGIQCKGTRLQNYDPEMSETKTLRKPAEQTQSVLAAGKVQLRKFMDGLTTKPNVPNGIINSDCILLRVVK
;
A
#
# COMPACT_ATOMS: atom_id res chain seq x y z
N MET A 1 -46.94 -25.35 -18.56
CA MET A 1 -46.26 -24.66 -17.44
C MET A 1 -45.68 -25.74 -16.53
N VAL A 2 -44.36 -25.86 -16.49
CA VAL A 2 -43.69 -26.87 -15.65
C VAL A 2 -43.53 -26.27 -14.26
N GLU A 3 -44.28 -26.80 -13.30
CA GLU A 3 -44.15 -26.46 -11.88
C GLU A 3 -42.72 -26.77 -11.43
N LYS A 4 -42.00 -25.74 -10.98
CA LYS A 4 -40.68 -25.90 -10.35
C LYS A 4 -40.90 -26.62 -9.03
N VAL A 5 -40.67 -27.93 -9.01
CA VAL A 5 -40.56 -28.71 -7.78
C VAL A 5 -39.46 -28.06 -6.92
N ALA A 6 -39.86 -27.56 -5.74
CA ALA A 6 -38.93 -26.98 -4.79
C ALA A 6 -37.87 -28.03 -4.39
N ASP A 7 -36.60 -27.62 -4.39
CA ASP A 7 -35.49 -28.47 -3.99
C ASP A 7 -35.69 -28.93 -2.54
N PRO A 8 -35.87 -30.24 -2.25
CA PRO A 8 -36.19 -30.74 -0.91
C PRO A 8 -35.09 -30.45 0.12
N ARG A 9 -33.91 -29.97 -0.33
CA ARG A 9 -32.80 -29.52 0.52
C ARG A 9 -32.93 -28.09 1.04
N LYS A 10 -33.96 -27.33 0.62
CA LYS A 10 -34.18 -25.92 0.99
C LYS A 10 -35.51 -25.66 1.70
N THR A 11 -36.22 -26.70 2.11
CA THR A 11 -37.46 -26.56 2.88
C THR A 11 -37.11 -26.38 4.36
N LYS A 12 -37.17 -25.15 4.86
CA LYS A 12 -37.04 -24.85 6.30
C LYS A 12 -38.20 -25.52 7.04
N MET A 13 -37.91 -26.35 8.03
CA MET A 13 -38.94 -26.94 8.89
C MET A 13 -39.49 -25.81 9.77
N ALA A 14 -40.70 -25.37 9.48
CA ALA A 14 -41.36 -24.28 10.19
C ALA A 14 -41.84 -24.75 11.57
N ASP A 15 -40.91 -24.98 12.49
CA ASP A 15 -41.19 -25.30 13.90
C ASP A 15 -40.10 -24.75 14.82
N HIS A 16 -40.50 -24.44 16.06
CA HIS A 16 -39.64 -23.88 17.11
C HIS A 16 -38.38 -24.73 17.38
N GLU A 17 -37.29 -24.09 17.87
CA GLU A 17 -36.04 -24.78 18.21
C GLU A 17 -36.33 -25.99 19.14
N PRO A 18 -35.76 -27.18 18.89
CA PRO A 18 -36.08 -28.41 19.60
C PRO A 18 -36.01 -28.24 21.12
N ALA A 19 -37.01 -28.81 21.82
CA ALA A 19 -37.06 -28.81 23.26
C ALA A 19 -35.95 -29.71 23.81
N VAL A 20 -35.04 -29.14 24.60
CA VAL A 20 -33.91 -29.89 25.20
C VAL A 20 -34.34 -30.83 26.33
N ALA A 21 -35.54 -30.63 26.88
CA ALA A 21 -36.06 -31.40 28.01
C ALA A 21 -36.34 -32.88 27.65
N SER A 22 -36.63 -33.19 26.38
CA SER A 22 -36.84 -34.56 25.89
C SER A 22 -35.53 -35.30 25.56
N ILE A 23 -34.38 -34.61 25.62
CA ILE A 23 -33.07 -35.16 25.29
C ILE A 23 -32.36 -35.48 26.61
N GLN A 24 -32.71 -36.63 27.20
CA GLN A 24 -32.09 -37.13 28.42
C GLN A 24 -31.48 -38.51 28.24
N ALA A 25 -30.19 -38.63 28.55
CA ALA A 25 -29.50 -39.90 28.56
C ALA A 25 -30.13 -40.86 29.57
N GLY A 26 -30.42 -42.08 29.14
CA GLY A 26 -31.13 -43.10 29.94
C GLY A 26 -32.55 -43.37 29.44
N ASP A 27 -33.16 -42.43 28.71
CA ASP A 27 -34.50 -42.61 28.16
C ASP A 27 -34.47 -43.50 26.90
N THR A 28 -35.47 -44.36 26.74
CA THR A 28 -35.60 -45.27 25.58
C THR A 28 -35.66 -44.49 24.25
N GLY A 29 -36.15 -43.25 24.27
CA GLY A 29 -36.27 -42.36 23.11
C GLY A 29 -35.05 -41.45 22.84
N TYR A 30 -34.03 -41.45 23.69
CA TYR A 30 -32.92 -40.48 23.65
C TYR A 30 -32.28 -40.31 22.27
N LYS A 31 -31.97 -41.43 21.59
CA LYS A 31 -31.31 -41.41 20.28
C LYS A 31 -32.19 -40.79 19.20
N VAL A 32 -33.50 -41.05 19.25
CA VAL A 32 -34.48 -40.53 18.29
C VAL A 32 -34.66 -39.03 18.50
N GLU A 33 -34.79 -38.58 19.75
CA GLU A 33 -34.94 -37.16 20.10
C GLU A 33 -33.68 -36.36 19.77
N LEU A 34 -32.49 -36.92 20.05
CA LEU A 34 -31.23 -36.31 19.63
C LEU A 34 -31.12 -36.20 18.10
N MET A 35 -31.51 -37.25 17.37
CA MET A 35 -31.48 -37.25 15.91
C MET A 35 -32.44 -36.22 15.31
N LYS A 36 -33.68 -36.14 15.82
CA LYS A 36 -34.65 -35.11 15.42
C LYS A 36 -34.10 -33.71 15.65
N ALA A 37 -33.51 -33.46 16.82
CA ALA A 37 -32.94 -32.16 17.15
C ALA A 37 -31.77 -31.80 16.22
N LEU A 38 -30.85 -32.72 15.98
CA LEU A 38 -29.73 -32.50 15.06
C LEU A 38 -30.20 -32.27 13.63
N ASN A 39 -31.18 -33.03 13.13
CA ASN A 39 -31.74 -32.84 11.79
C ASN A 39 -32.39 -31.46 11.65
N TRP A 40 -33.11 -31.00 12.68
CA TRP A 40 -33.67 -29.65 12.70
C TRP A 40 -32.56 -28.59 12.57
N TYR A 41 -31.49 -28.68 13.38
CA TYR A 41 -30.37 -27.73 13.27
C TYR A 41 -29.67 -27.76 11.92
N HIS A 42 -29.52 -28.94 11.30
CA HIS A 42 -28.96 -29.05 9.95
C HIS A 42 -29.85 -28.42 8.87
N SER A 43 -31.16 -28.37 9.10
CA SER A 43 -32.11 -27.75 8.17
C SER A 43 -32.21 -26.23 8.33
N GLU A 44 -32.10 -25.73 9.57
CA GLU A 44 -32.36 -24.32 9.88
C GLU A 44 -31.10 -23.47 10.06
N GLN A 45 -29.96 -24.08 10.41
CA GLN A 45 -28.71 -23.37 10.70
C GLN A 45 -27.58 -23.74 9.74
N GLU A 46 -26.69 -22.77 9.49
CA GLU A 46 -25.53 -22.95 8.62
C GLU A 46 -24.31 -23.45 9.40
N ARG A 47 -23.28 -23.91 8.67
CA ARG A 47 -22.00 -24.35 9.25
C ARG A 47 -21.33 -23.27 10.12
N LYS A 48 -21.53 -21.99 9.79
CA LYS A 48 -21.03 -20.85 10.56
C LYS A 48 -21.67 -20.78 11.94
N ASP A 49 -22.96 -21.07 12.05
CA ASP A 49 -23.68 -21.11 13.32
C ASP A 49 -23.19 -22.26 14.20
N ALA A 50 -22.95 -23.44 13.60
CA ALA A 50 -22.35 -24.57 14.32
C ALA A 50 -20.97 -24.22 14.91
N THR A 51 -20.12 -23.51 14.14
CA THR A 51 -18.81 -23.02 14.61
C THR A 51 -18.97 -22.01 15.75
N ARG A 52 -19.95 -21.10 15.65
CA ARG A 52 -20.28 -20.14 16.73
C ARG A 52 -20.70 -20.86 18.02
N HIS A 53 -21.52 -21.90 17.90
CA HIS A 53 -22.00 -22.68 19.04
C HIS A 53 -20.90 -23.53 19.68
N ALA A 54 -20.04 -24.16 18.88
CA ALA A 54 -18.86 -24.85 19.40
C ALA A 54 -17.91 -23.91 20.14
N ARG A 55 -17.65 -22.70 19.61
CA ARG A 55 -16.83 -21.70 20.29
C ARG A 55 -17.41 -21.30 21.66
N ALA A 56 -18.73 -21.14 21.73
CA ALA A 56 -19.41 -20.82 22.99
C ALA A 56 -19.24 -21.96 24.02
N TYR A 57 -19.35 -23.21 23.60
CA TYR A 57 -19.14 -24.37 24.46
C TYR A 57 -17.69 -24.49 24.91
N VAL A 58 -16.71 -24.30 24.02
CA VAL A 58 -15.28 -24.28 24.39
C VAL A 58 -15.01 -23.18 25.43
N LYS A 59 -15.58 -21.99 25.26
CA LYS A 59 -15.42 -20.89 26.22
C LYS A 59 -15.94 -21.24 27.62
N SER A 60 -17.06 -21.96 27.71
CA SER A 60 -17.71 -22.32 28.99
C SER A 60 -17.12 -23.57 29.63
N ASN A 61 -16.88 -24.63 28.85
CA ASN A 61 -16.55 -25.97 29.36
C ASN A 61 -15.05 -26.29 29.25
N MET A 62 -14.30 -25.60 28.38
CA MET A 62 -12.88 -25.88 28.07
C MET A 62 -12.07 -24.59 27.87
N PRO A 63 -12.06 -23.65 28.84
CA PRO A 63 -11.53 -22.30 28.62
C PRO A 63 -10.05 -22.28 28.21
N LYS A 64 -9.25 -23.24 28.68
CA LYS A 64 -7.82 -23.39 28.32
C LYS A 64 -7.60 -23.62 26.83
N MET A 65 -8.59 -24.13 26.10
CA MET A 65 -8.49 -24.43 24.66
C MET A 65 -9.01 -23.32 23.76
N LEU A 66 -9.63 -22.27 24.30
CA LEU A 66 -10.23 -21.21 23.49
C LEU A 66 -9.23 -20.56 22.54
N HIS A 67 -8.00 -20.32 23.00
CA HIS A 67 -6.94 -19.75 22.17
C HIS A 67 -6.52 -20.68 21.01
N ALA A 68 -6.35 -21.97 21.28
CA ALA A 68 -5.99 -22.96 20.27
C ALA A 68 -7.11 -23.14 19.23
N PHE A 69 -8.36 -23.18 19.70
CA PHE A 69 -9.56 -23.27 18.88
C PHE A 69 -9.72 -22.06 17.96
N ASP A 70 -9.56 -20.83 18.47
CA ASP A 70 -9.62 -19.60 17.67
C ASP A 70 -8.48 -19.53 16.63
N LYS A 71 -7.29 -20.05 16.96
CA LYS A 71 -6.12 -20.05 16.06
C LYS A 71 -6.25 -21.06 14.90
N ALA A 72 -6.93 -22.18 15.12
CA ALA A 72 -7.05 -23.24 14.12
C ALA A 72 -7.80 -22.83 12.85
N LYS A 73 -8.65 -21.78 12.90
CA LYS A 73 -9.43 -21.22 11.77
C LYS A 73 -10.24 -22.25 10.95
N GLY A 74 -10.41 -23.47 11.45
CA GLY A 74 -11.12 -24.55 10.77
C GLY A 74 -12.63 -24.48 11.02
N GLU A 75 -13.43 -24.83 10.01
CA GLU A 75 -14.87 -25.02 10.19
C GLU A 75 -15.12 -26.21 11.12
N VAL A 76 -16.02 -26.04 12.10
CA VAL A 76 -16.46 -27.13 12.98
C VAL A 76 -17.52 -27.94 12.25
N SER A 77 -17.44 -29.27 12.36
CA SER A 77 -18.50 -30.17 11.92
C SER A 77 -19.86 -29.76 12.50
N PRO A 78 -20.89 -29.56 11.66
CA PRO A 78 -22.21 -29.13 12.11
C PRO A 78 -22.79 -29.97 13.24
N THR A 79 -22.65 -31.30 13.16
CA THR A 79 -23.10 -32.23 14.19
C THR A 79 -22.52 -31.89 15.57
N PHE A 80 -21.21 -31.70 15.68
CA PHE A 80 -20.58 -31.40 16.97
C PHE A 80 -20.88 -29.97 17.44
N GLY A 81 -20.98 -29.00 16.53
CA GLY A 81 -21.38 -27.64 16.89
C GLY A 81 -22.81 -27.54 17.43
N PHE A 82 -23.73 -28.32 16.87
CA PHE A 82 -25.12 -28.37 17.35
C PHE A 82 -25.27 -29.25 18.61
N MET A 83 -24.48 -30.31 18.77
CA MET A 83 -24.37 -31.04 20.04
C MET A 83 -23.89 -30.13 21.17
N ALA A 84 -22.89 -29.28 20.91
CA ALA A 84 -22.43 -28.24 21.83
C ALA A 84 -23.57 -27.28 22.22
N ARG A 85 -24.39 -26.83 21.25
CA ARG A 85 -25.57 -25.99 21.52
C ARG A 85 -26.58 -26.69 22.42
N LEU A 86 -26.90 -27.96 22.14
CA LEU A 86 -27.83 -28.76 22.92
C LEU A 86 -27.34 -28.92 24.37
N SER A 87 -26.07 -29.23 24.55
CA SER A 87 -25.46 -29.34 25.88
C SER A 87 -25.51 -28.02 26.65
N MET A 88 -25.16 -26.90 26.03
CA MET A 88 -25.23 -25.57 26.66
C MET A 88 -26.64 -25.14 27.05
N ARG A 89 -27.68 -25.65 26.37
CA ARG A 89 -29.08 -25.39 26.69
C ARG A 89 -29.63 -26.30 27.79
N GLY A 90 -28.87 -27.28 28.26
CA GLY A 90 -29.25 -28.16 29.37
C GLY A 90 -29.71 -29.57 28.96
N ALA A 91 -29.50 -29.98 27.69
CA ALA A 91 -29.73 -31.38 27.30
C ALA A 91 -28.72 -32.29 28.02
N LYS A 92 -29.21 -33.38 28.63
CA LYS A 92 -28.33 -34.38 29.28
C LYS A 92 -27.87 -35.39 28.23
N LEU A 93 -26.76 -35.09 27.57
CA LEU A 93 -26.16 -35.99 26.60
C LEU A 93 -25.54 -37.22 27.29
N SER A 94 -25.61 -38.38 26.64
CA SER A 94 -24.97 -39.61 27.14
C SER A 94 -23.45 -39.43 27.22
N GLU A 95 -22.79 -40.15 28.12
CA GLU A 95 -21.32 -40.12 28.26
C GLU A 95 -20.60 -40.34 26.94
N TYR A 96 -21.08 -41.27 26.10
CA TYR A 96 -20.55 -41.51 24.76
C TYR A 96 -20.51 -40.23 23.90
N HIS A 97 -21.67 -39.59 23.71
CA HIS A 97 -21.79 -38.36 22.93
C HIS A 97 -21.02 -37.17 23.52
N THR A 98 -20.94 -37.06 24.85
CA THR A 98 -20.15 -36.04 25.52
C THR A 98 -18.65 -36.27 25.30
N ASN A 99 -18.19 -37.51 25.39
CA ASN A 99 -16.79 -37.87 25.14
C ASN A 99 -16.40 -37.66 23.67
N GLU A 100 -17.26 -38.02 22.72
CA GLU A 100 -17.05 -37.76 21.29
C GLU A 100 -16.96 -36.25 20.99
N LEU A 101 -17.88 -35.44 21.52
CA LEU A 101 -17.83 -33.98 21.38
C LEU A 101 -16.53 -33.41 21.95
N ASN A 102 -16.17 -33.81 23.16
CA ASN A 102 -14.98 -33.31 23.83
C ASN A 102 -13.70 -33.77 23.12
N GLY A 103 -13.65 -35.02 22.65
CA GLY A 103 -12.55 -35.57 21.88
C GLY A 103 -12.34 -34.85 20.55
N TYR A 104 -13.42 -34.56 19.83
CA TYR A 104 -13.39 -33.79 18.59
C TYR A 104 -12.83 -32.37 18.81
N LEU A 105 -13.32 -31.67 19.84
CA LEU A 105 -12.85 -30.32 20.17
C LEU A 105 -11.39 -30.31 20.67
N MET A 106 -10.96 -31.35 21.41
CA MET A 106 -9.56 -31.56 21.78
C MET A 106 -8.65 -31.78 20.56
N GLY A 107 -9.18 -32.24 19.41
CA GLY A 107 -8.43 -32.33 18.16
C GLY A 107 -7.82 -30.99 17.74
N TYR A 108 -8.49 -29.87 18.03
CA TYR A 108 -8.02 -28.52 17.71
C TYR A 108 -6.80 -28.08 18.55
N SER A 109 -6.54 -28.70 19.70
CA SER A 109 -5.33 -28.44 20.48
C SER A 109 -4.10 -29.19 19.95
N LYS A 110 -4.31 -30.26 19.16
CA LYS A 110 -3.27 -31.08 18.55
C LYS A 110 -2.84 -30.60 17.16
N ILE A 111 -3.54 -29.63 16.57
CA ILE A 111 -3.13 -29.01 15.31
C ILE A 111 -1.84 -28.21 15.59
N LYS A 112 -0.69 -28.86 15.36
CA LYS A 112 0.58 -28.15 15.09
C LYS A 112 0.32 -27.19 13.94
N GLU A 113 0.88 -25.99 14.06
CA GLU A 113 0.75 -24.88 13.11
C GLU A 113 0.41 -25.34 11.69
N PRO A 114 -0.75 -24.95 11.13
CA PRO A 114 -0.97 -25.18 9.72
C PRO A 114 0.10 -24.39 8.97
N VAL A 115 1.07 -25.11 8.39
CA VAL A 115 1.94 -24.60 7.35
C VAL A 115 1.00 -24.00 6.31
N GLU A 116 1.11 -22.70 6.08
CA GLU A 116 0.38 -22.02 5.02
C GLU A 116 0.55 -22.85 3.73
N VAL A 117 -0.53 -23.46 3.27
CA VAL A 117 -0.56 -24.02 1.92
C VAL A 117 -0.37 -22.82 1.01
N ALA A 118 0.84 -22.69 0.49
CA ALA A 118 1.27 -21.60 -0.35
C ALA A 118 0.20 -21.33 -1.41
N SER A 119 -0.41 -20.14 -1.32
CA SER A 119 -1.13 -19.58 -2.44
C SER A 119 -0.22 -19.65 -3.67
N ALA A 120 -0.76 -19.98 -4.84
CA ALA A 120 -0.09 -20.03 -6.14
C ALA A 120 1.10 -19.04 -6.24
N PRO A 121 2.26 -19.43 -6.82
CA PRO A 121 3.49 -18.65 -6.72
C PRO A 121 3.20 -17.20 -7.06
N ALA A 122 3.44 -16.33 -6.07
CA ALA A 122 3.30 -14.90 -6.24
C ALA A 122 4.05 -14.53 -7.53
N ARG A 123 3.36 -13.86 -8.46
CA ARG A 123 4.01 -13.41 -9.69
C ARG A 123 5.28 -12.66 -9.26
N PRO A 124 6.47 -13.06 -9.72
CA PRO A 124 7.70 -12.49 -9.24
C PRO A 124 7.62 -10.97 -9.38
N SER A 125 7.99 -10.28 -8.31
CA SER A 125 8.03 -8.83 -8.27
C SER A 125 8.86 -8.32 -9.45
N ILE A 126 8.58 -7.10 -9.92
CA ILE A 126 9.40 -6.47 -10.97
C ILE A 126 10.87 -6.44 -10.56
N GLN A 127 11.16 -6.25 -9.26
CA GLN A 127 12.52 -6.33 -8.72
C GLN A 127 13.08 -7.74 -8.82
N GLU A 128 12.34 -8.77 -8.43
CA GLU A 128 12.79 -10.17 -8.51
C GLU A 128 13.08 -10.60 -9.95
N ASN A 129 12.24 -10.18 -10.91
CA ASN A 129 12.49 -10.44 -12.33
C ASN A 129 13.72 -9.71 -12.87
N MET A 130 13.93 -8.45 -12.45
CA MET A 130 15.14 -7.71 -12.78
C MET A 130 16.39 -8.37 -12.18
N ASP A 131 16.25 -8.96 -11.01
CA ASP A 131 17.33 -9.64 -10.28
C ASP A 131 17.71 -10.96 -10.95
N VAL A 132 16.73 -11.74 -11.41
CA VAL A 132 16.97 -12.94 -12.21
C VAL A 132 17.73 -12.61 -13.48
N LYS A 133 17.30 -11.59 -14.24
CA LYS A 133 18.00 -11.14 -15.44
C LYS A 133 19.40 -10.61 -15.18
N ALA A 134 19.60 -9.92 -14.06
CA ALA A 134 20.94 -9.49 -13.65
C ALA A 134 21.85 -10.69 -13.35
N ARG A 135 21.32 -11.77 -12.76
CA ARG A 135 22.07 -13.02 -12.52
C ARG A 135 22.39 -13.76 -13.82
N GLU A 136 21.44 -13.86 -14.75
CA GLU A 136 21.69 -14.42 -16.09
C GLU A 136 22.84 -13.69 -16.78
N TYR A 137 22.86 -12.35 -16.72
CA TYR A 137 23.95 -11.57 -17.28
C TYR A 137 25.27 -11.76 -16.53
N MET A 138 25.26 -11.89 -15.20
CA MET A 138 26.47 -12.24 -14.44
C MET A 138 27.03 -13.61 -14.85
N GLY A 139 26.19 -14.57 -15.23
CA GLY A 139 26.64 -15.85 -15.80
C GLY A 139 27.39 -15.68 -17.13
N ASN A 140 26.98 -14.73 -17.98
CA ASN A 140 27.75 -14.39 -19.19
C ASN A 140 29.11 -13.76 -18.86
N ILE A 141 29.18 -12.94 -17.80
CA ILE A 141 30.44 -12.39 -17.31
C ILE A 141 31.34 -13.51 -16.78
N GLU A 142 30.80 -14.47 -16.02
CA GLU A 142 31.55 -15.65 -15.57
C GLU A 142 32.14 -16.42 -16.74
N GLY A 143 31.37 -16.68 -17.80
CA GLY A 143 31.90 -17.29 -19.03
C GLY A 143 33.05 -16.48 -19.64
N ALA A 144 32.94 -15.15 -19.70
CA ALA A 144 34.03 -14.31 -20.19
C ALA A 144 35.28 -14.31 -19.28
N LEU A 145 35.11 -14.51 -17.97
CA LEU A 145 36.22 -14.68 -17.03
C LEU A 145 36.90 -16.04 -17.25
N ASP A 146 36.13 -17.11 -17.45
CA ASP A 146 36.66 -18.44 -17.72
C ASP A 146 37.40 -18.49 -19.06
N ASP A 147 36.86 -17.86 -20.11
CA ASP A 147 37.50 -17.72 -21.42
C ASP A 147 38.85 -16.97 -21.32
N PHE A 148 38.93 -15.94 -20.47
CA PHE A 148 40.19 -15.24 -20.21
C PHE A 148 41.21 -16.12 -19.49
N VAL A 149 40.78 -16.91 -18.50
CA VAL A 149 41.67 -17.78 -17.72
C VAL A 149 42.18 -18.97 -18.56
N THR A 150 41.33 -19.54 -19.40
CA THR A 150 41.63 -20.75 -20.19
C THR A 150 42.31 -20.42 -21.53
N GLU A 151 41.80 -19.42 -22.25
CA GLU A 151 42.21 -19.11 -23.62
C GLU A 151 42.94 -17.75 -23.73
N GLY A 152 42.92 -16.92 -22.69
CA GLY A 152 43.52 -15.58 -22.73
C GLY A 152 42.73 -14.58 -23.58
N LYS A 153 41.44 -14.83 -23.82
CA LYS A 153 40.58 -13.94 -24.60
C LYS A 153 40.26 -12.65 -23.86
N ASP A 154 40.53 -11.51 -24.50
CA ASP A 154 40.16 -10.20 -23.96
C ASP A 154 38.64 -9.96 -24.03
N PHE A 155 38.08 -9.33 -22.99
CA PHE A 155 36.68 -8.94 -22.91
C PHE A 155 36.53 -7.47 -22.48
N ASN A 156 35.77 -6.71 -23.25
CA ASN A 156 35.43 -5.32 -22.91
C ASN A 156 34.00 -5.22 -22.37
N LEU A 157 33.90 -5.21 -21.04
CA LEU A 157 32.61 -5.13 -20.34
C LEU A 157 31.81 -3.87 -20.68
N GLU A 158 32.46 -2.72 -20.90
CA GLU A 158 31.76 -1.48 -21.24
C GLU A 158 31.08 -1.59 -22.62
N ALA A 159 31.77 -2.18 -23.60
CA ALA A 159 31.23 -2.37 -24.94
C ALA A 159 30.06 -3.36 -24.95
N ASP A 160 30.17 -4.49 -24.23
CA ASP A 160 29.10 -5.49 -24.15
C ASP A 160 27.85 -4.95 -23.43
N LEU A 161 28.04 -4.19 -22.34
CA LEU A 161 26.94 -3.52 -21.62
C LEU A 161 26.20 -2.52 -22.52
N LYS A 162 26.93 -1.78 -23.36
CA LYS A 162 26.33 -0.84 -24.34
C LYS A 162 25.58 -1.59 -25.43
N ALA A 163 26.18 -2.63 -26.01
CA ALA A 163 25.60 -3.41 -27.10
C ALA A 163 24.28 -4.09 -26.70
N ARG A 164 24.22 -4.62 -25.47
CA ARG A 164 23.04 -5.29 -24.91
C ARG A 164 22.06 -4.36 -24.19
N GLU A 165 22.36 -3.06 -24.20
CA GLU A 165 21.57 -2.00 -23.55
C GLU A 165 21.21 -2.25 -22.07
N ILE A 166 22.13 -2.85 -21.31
CA ILE A 166 21.87 -3.34 -19.96
C ILE A 166 21.38 -2.20 -19.03
N PRO A 167 20.29 -2.38 -18.25
CA PRO A 167 19.82 -1.35 -17.33
C PRO A 167 20.87 -0.97 -16.28
N LYS A 168 20.97 0.34 -15.97
CA LYS A 168 21.87 0.84 -14.90
C LYS A 168 21.66 0.14 -13.55
N ALA A 169 20.44 -0.33 -13.29
CA ALA A 169 20.10 -1.04 -12.05
C ALA A 169 20.93 -2.33 -11.83
N TYR A 170 21.54 -2.90 -12.88
CA TYR A 170 22.32 -4.13 -12.77
C TYR A 170 23.77 -3.81 -12.37
N ALA A 171 24.25 -2.59 -12.64
CA ALA A 171 25.64 -2.21 -12.41
C ALA A 171 26.12 -2.41 -10.97
N PRO A 172 25.38 -2.02 -9.91
CA PRO A 172 25.83 -2.26 -8.53
C PRO A 172 26.01 -3.75 -8.19
N LYS A 173 25.22 -4.63 -8.81
CA LYS A 173 25.28 -6.09 -8.55
C LYS A 173 26.48 -6.72 -9.23
N ILE A 174 26.70 -6.34 -10.49
CA ILE A 174 27.88 -6.75 -11.25
C ILE A 174 29.15 -6.24 -10.56
N GLU A 175 29.12 -5.02 -10.02
CA GLU A 175 30.25 -4.44 -9.29
C GLU A 175 30.58 -5.24 -8.02
N VAL A 176 29.57 -5.62 -7.23
CA VAL A 176 29.76 -6.47 -6.04
C VAL A 176 30.34 -7.83 -6.44
N PHE A 177 29.82 -8.44 -7.50
CA PHE A 177 30.32 -9.71 -8.02
C PHE A 177 31.80 -9.64 -8.44
N LEU A 178 32.15 -8.65 -9.27
CA LEU A 178 33.53 -8.45 -9.74
C LEU A 178 34.49 -8.10 -8.60
N LYS A 179 34.06 -7.26 -7.64
CA LYS A 179 34.86 -6.93 -6.45
C LYS A 179 35.13 -8.14 -5.57
N LYS A 180 34.16 -9.05 -5.44
CA LYS A 180 34.35 -10.30 -4.70
C LYS A 180 35.43 -11.15 -5.37
N LYS A 181 35.33 -11.37 -6.68
CA LYS A 181 36.34 -12.12 -7.46
C LYS A 181 37.72 -11.46 -7.42
N LEU A 182 37.78 -10.14 -7.52
CA LEU A 182 39.05 -9.41 -7.44
C LEU A 182 39.70 -9.58 -6.07
N ARG A 183 38.92 -9.54 -4.98
CA ARG A 183 39.44 -9.76 -3.63
C ARG A 183 39.99 -11.18 -3.46
N GLU A 184 39.25 -12.20 -3.91
CA GLU A 184 39.70 -13.60 -3.87
C GLU A 184 41.09 -13.74 -4.53
N ILE A 185 41.28 -13.16 -5.71
CA ILE A 185 42.56 -13.21 -6.43
C ILE A 185 43.68 -12.43 -5.74
N ILE A 186 43.37 -11.27 -5.14
CA ILE A 186 44.36 -10.51 -4.36
C ILE A 186 44.84 -11.32 -3.16
N GLU A 187 43.94 -11.98 -2.44
CA GLU A 187 44.28 -12.83 -1.28
C GLU A 187 45.12 -14.05 -1.68
N VAL A 188 44.89 -14.61 -2.87
CA VAL A 188 45.73 -15.66 -3.47
C VAL A 188 47.13 -15.15 -3.78
N ILE A 189 47.26 -13.97 -4.38
CA ILE A 189 48.55 -13.37 -4.72
C ILE A 189 49.36 -13.05 -3.45
N GLU A 190 48.69 -12.60 -2.40
CA GLU A 190 49.28 -12.29 -1.09
C GLU A 190 49.50 -13.53 -0.21
N ALA A 191 49.03 -14.71 -0.65
CA ALA A 191 49.11 -15.99 0.05
C ALA A 191 48.57 -15.94 1.50
N LYS A 192 47.47 -15.20 1.71
CA LYS A 192 46.84 -15.03 3.03
C LYS A 192 45.98 -16.22 3.45
N ASP A 193 45.27 -16.81 2.50
CA ASP A 193 44.35 -17.93 2.72
C ASP A 193 44.87 -19.19 2.01
N ARG A 194 45.05 -20.27 2.77
CA ARG A 194 45.59 -21.54 2.26
C ARG A 194 44.63 -22.24 1.31
N ASP A 195 43.33 -22.17 1.59
CA ASP A 195 42.30 -22.87 0.81
C ASP A 195 42.13 -22.18 -0.56
N LEU A 196 42.21 -20.84 -0.57
CA LEU A 196 42.19 -20.09 -1.83
C LEU A 196 43.45 -20.35 -2.67
N VAL A 197 44.63 -20.43 -2.05
CA VAL A 197 45.87 -20.72 -2.79
C VAL A 197 45.84 -22.12 -3.42
N GLU A 198 45.27 -23.11 -2.73
CA GLU A 198 45.05 -24.45 -3.29
C GLU A 198 44.05 -24.41 -4.45
N GLY A 199 42.92 -23.71 -4.28
CA GLY A 199 41.87 -23.58 -5.30
C GLY A 199 42.32 -22.89 -6.60
N TYR A 200 43.34 -22.03 -6.52
CA TYR A 200 43.93 -21.32 -7.66
C TYR A 200 45.30 -21.87 -8.10
N SER A 201 45.68 -23.06 -7.63
CA SER A 201 46.95 -23.71 -7.94
C SER A 201 47.14 -24.01 -9.44
N ASN A 202 46.04 -24.12 -10.20
CA ASN A 202 46.02 -24.29 -11.65
C ASN A 202 46.49 -23.04 -12.42
N ILE A 203 46.50 -21.85 -11.80
CA ILE A 203 46.91 -20.59 -12.45
C ILE A 203 48.30 -20.16 -11.96
N LYS A 204 49.24 -19.92 -12.87
CA LYS A 204 50.58 -19.40 -12.51
C LYS A 204 50.49 -17.98 -11.95
N LYS A 205 51.38 -17.62 -11.03
CA LYS A 205 51.44 -16.28 -10.37
C LYS A 205 51.42 -15.08 -11.33
N LYS A 206 52.02 -15.20 -12.52
CA LYS A 206 51.97 -14.14 -13.55
C LYS A 206 50.54 -13.95 -14.07
N HIS A 207 49.87 -15.04 -14.44
CA HIS A 207 48.49 -15.03 -14.91
C HIS A 207 47.49 -14.60 -13.83
N GLN A 208 47.77 -14.88 -12.54
CA GLN A 208 46.95 -14.36 -11.43
C GLN A 208 46.97 -12.82 -11.38
N LYS A 209 48.13 -12.19 -11.59
CA LYS A 209 48.25 -10.72 -11.65
C LYS A 209 47.56 -10.13 -12.88
N ASP A 210 47.66 -10.80 -14.02
CA ASP A 210 46.99 -10.38 -15.25
C ASP A 210 45.46 -10.50 -15.11
N TYR A 211 44.97 -11.56 -14.45
CA TYR A 211 43.56 -11.73 -14.12
C TYR A 211 43.04 -10.68 -13.12
N ALA A 212 43.83 -10.31 -12.11
CA ALA A 212 43.49 -9.20 -11.21
C ALA A 212 43.36 -7.86 -11.97
N LYS A 213 44.28 -7.58 -12.90
CA LYS A 213 44.21 -6.38 -13.76
C LYS A 213 42.97 -6.39 -14.65
N PHE A 214 42.64 -7.55 -15.21
CA PHE A 214 41.46 -7.73 -16.05
C PHE A 214 40.16 -7.44 -15.27
N LEU A 215 40.02 -8.01 -14.07
CA LEU A 215 38.89 -7.74 -13.17
C LEU A 215 38.80 -6.25 -12.77
N ALA A 216 39.93 -5.62 -12.47
CA ALA A 216 39.98 -4.18 -12.18
C ALA A 216 39.53 -3.33 -13.39
N GLY A 217 40.01 -3.68 -14.60
CA GLY A 217 39.61 -3.03 -15.85
C GLY A 217 38.12 -3.19 -16.15
N MET A 218 37.52 -4.34 -15.85
CA MET A 218 36.08 -4.54 -15.95
C MET A 218 35.30 -3.63 -14.99
N ILE A 219 35.73 -3.51 -13.73
CA ILE A 219 35.09 -2.63 -12.75
C ILE A 219 35.15 -1.17 -13.22
N GLU A 220 36.27 -0.73 -13.78
CA GLU A 220 36.38 0.62 -14.35
C GLU A 220 35.42 0.82 -15.54
N GLY A 221 35.37 -0.13 -16.48
CA GLY A 221 34.45 -0.08 -17.63
C GLY A 221 32.98 -0.05 -17.20
N LEU A 222 32.62 -0.82 -16.17
CA LEU A 222 31.30 -0.80 -15.56
C LEU A 222 30.95 0.57 -14.97
N ASN A 223 31.91 1.21 -14.28
CA ASN A 223 31.72 2.55 -13.71
C ASN A 223 31.55 3.62 -14.80
N ARG A 224 32.33 3.56 -15.89
CA ARG A 224 32.16 4.42 -17.07
C ARG A 224 30.77 4.24 -17.69
N TYR A 225 30.32 3.00 -17.83
CA TYR A 225 28.97 2.70 -18.33
C TYR A 225 27.86 3.26 -17.42
N ALA A 226 27.98 3.08 -16.10
CA ALA A 226 27.02 3.58 -15.14
C ALA A 226 26.91 5.11 -15.16
N ALA A 227 28.04 5.82 -15.33
CA ALA A 227 28.10 7.26 -15.50
C ALA A 227 27.44 7.69 -16.83
N PHE A 228 27.74 7.00 -17.93
CA PHE A 228 27.14 7.24 -19.24
C PHE A 228 25.60 7.11 -19.22
N LYS A 229 25.05 6.04 -18.62
CA LYS A 229 23.59 5.86 -18.49
C LYS A 229 22.95 6.89 -17.55
N GLN A 230 23.68 7.39 -16.57
CA GLN A 230 23.20 8.46 -15.68
C GLN A 230 23.11 9.79 -16.41
N ALA A 231 24.14 10.16 -17.18
CA ALA A 231 24.17 11.39 -17.97
C ALA A 231 23.08 11.40 -19.05
N ASN A 232 22.86 10.26 -19.71
CA ASN A 232 21.87 10.12 -20.79
C ASN A 232 20.44 9.80 -20.33
N ARG A 233 20.13 9.93 -19.04
CA ARG A 233 18.79 9.65 -18.54
C ARG A 233 17.82 10.74 -18.99
N LYS A 234 16.86 10.38 -19.86
CA LYS A 234 15.79 11.28 -20.30
C LYS A 234 15.07 11.89 -19.09
N PRO A 235 15.00 13.24 -18.97
CA PRO A 235 14.24 13.90 -17.92
C PRO A 235 12.78 13.45 -17.98
N ARG A 236 12.22 13.01 -16.86
CA ARG A 236 10.82 12.58 -16.80
C ARG A 236 9.93 13.80 -17.05
N VAL A 237 9.15 13.77 -18.13
CA VAL A 237 8.13 14.79 -18.40
C VAL A 237 7.13 14.77 -17.24
N LYS A 238 7.07 15.86 -16.48
CA LYS A 238 6.10 16.02 -15.40
C LYS A 238 4.75 16.33 -16.04
N LYS A 239 3.81 15.38 -15.95
CA LYS A 239 2.41 15.68 -16.31
C LYS A 239 1.87 16.71 -15.31
N ALA A 240 1.15 17.71 -15.82
CA ALA A 240 0.44 18.67 -14.97
C ALA A 240 -0.50 17.89 -14.04
N LYS A 241 -0.46 18.19 -12.73
CA LYS A 241 -1.34 17.52 -11.77
C LYS A 241 -2.78 17.98 -12.04
N PRO A 242 -3.76 17.08 -12.04
CA PRO A 242 -5.15 17.49 -12.22
C PRO A 242 -5.56 18.47 -11.10
N PRO A 243 -6.44 19.44 -11.38
CA PRO A 243 -6.85 20.46 -10.40
C PRO A 243 -7.31 19.86 -9.07
N SER A 244 -8.09 18.77 -9.12
CA SER A 244 -8.58 18.06 -7.93
C SER A 244 -7.47 17.58 -6.99
N VAL A 245 -6.33 17.12 -7.53
CA VAL A 245 -5.19 16.65 -6.72
C VAL A 245 -4.40 17.80 -6.12
N GLN A 246 -4.36 18.95 -6.79
CA GLN A 246 -3.66 20.14 -6.29
C GLN A 246 -4.39 20.76 -5.09
N ILE A 247 -5.72 20.71 -5.07
CA ILE A 247 -6.58 21.30 -4.03
C ILE A 247 -6.84 20.37 -2.84
N ALA A 248 -6.55 19.07 -2.96
CA ALA A 248 -6.88 18.08 -1.94
C ALA A 248 -6.40 18.42 -0.51
N LYS A 249 -5.39 19.29 -0.36
CA LYS A 249 -4.82 19.72 0.91
C LYS A 249 -5.02 21.21 1.22
N LEU A 250 -5.80 21.93 0.41
CA LEU A 250 -6.07 23.34 0.60
C LEU A 250 -7.08 23.51 1.75
N GLN A 251 -6.72 24.33 2.74
CA GLN A 251 -7.62 24.71 3.83
C GLN A 251 -8.30 26.03 3.47
N PHE A 252 -9.61 26.11 3.63
CA PHE A 252 -10.40 27.33 3.40
C PHE A 252 -11.68 27.29 4.23
N LEU A 253 -12.25 28.46 4.49
CA LEU A 253 -13.53 28.61 5.17
C LEU A 253 -14.66 28.53 4.14
N LYS A 254 -15.61 27.61 4.31
CA LYS A 254 -16.73 27.41 3.36
C LYS A 254 -17.74 28.56 3.41
N GLU A 255 -18.12 28.97 4.62
CA GLU A 255 -19.14 29.99 4.85
C GLU A 255 -18.75 30.85 6.05
N PHE A 256 -19.08 32.13 6.00
CA PHE A 256 -18.92 33.06 7.11
C PHE A 256 -20.19 33.84 7.34
N GLN A 257 -20.98 33.35 8.31
CA GLN A 257 -22.31 33.82 8.63
C GLN A 257 -22.34 35.29 9.07
N ALA A 258 -21.30 35.77 9.76
CA ALA A 258 -21.23 37.15 10.25
C ALA A 258 -21.27 38.22 9.13
N LEU A 259 -20.87 37.87 7.91
CA LEU A 259 -20.96 38.73 6.73
C LEU A 259 -21.76 38.10 5.58
N SER A 260 -22.44 36.97 5.83
CA SER A 260 -23.16 36.18 4.82
C SER A 260 -22.32 35.86 3.57
N LEU A 261 -21.03 35.56 3.74
CA LEU A 261 -20.11 35.27 2.64
C LEU A 261 -20.01 33.76 2.40
N THR A 262 -20.15 33.34 1.14
CA THR A 262 -19.96 31.95 0.69
C THR A 262 -18.68 31.84 -0.13
N SER A 263 -17.83 30.86 0.17
CA SER A 263 -16.59 30.65 -0.57
C SER A 263 -16.84 30.01 -1.94
N ILE A 264 -16.11 30.48 -2.95
CA ILE A 264 -16.07 29.84 -4.28
C ILE A 264 -15.40 28.47 -4.17
N SER A 265 -15.79 27.57 -5.08
CA SER A 265 -15.13 26.28 -5.25
C SER A 265 -13.63 26.47 -5.45
N PRO A 266 -12.78 25.82 -4.63
CA PRO A 266 -11.33 25.94 -4.79
C PRO A 266 -10.83 25.36 -6.12
N VAL A 267 -11.63 24.60 -6.86
CA VAL A 267 -11.31 24.09 -8.21
C VAL A 267 -11.12 25.22 -9.21
N ASP A 268 -11.91 26.28 -9.09
CA ASP A 268 -11.84 27.41 -10.00
C ASP A 268 -10.63 28.30 -9.80
N LEU A 269 -9.97 28.19 -8.63
CA LEU A 269 -8.74 28.87 -8.30
C LEU A 269 -7.57 28.44 -9.20
N ILE A 270 -7.60 27.19 -9.68
CA ILE A 270 -6.53 26.65 -10.52
C ILE A 270 -6.71 27.12 -11.95
N GLY A 271 -5.65 27.74 -12.49
CA GLY A 271 -5.69 28.34 -13.83
C GLY A 271 -6.29 29.73 -13.86
N ALA A 272 -6.57 30.33 -12.71
CA ALA A 272 -7.05 31.70 -12.62
C ALA A 272 -5.92 32.72 -12.84
N GLN A 273 -6.23 33.85 -13.48
CA GLN A 273 -5.33 35.00 -13.58
C GLN A 273 -5.36 35.87 -12.32
N GLN A 274 -6.51 35.95 -11.64
CA GLN A 274 -6.65 36.71 -10.40
C GLN A 274 -7.52 35.98 -9.37
N ALA A 275 -7.10 35.99 -8.11
CA ALA A 275 -7.85 35.42 -6.99
C ALA A 275 -7.95 36.39 -5.82
N TRP A 276 -9.16 36.58 -5.31
CA TRP A 276 -9.49 37.44 -4.19
C TRP A 276 -9.79 36.60 -2.96
N VAL A 277 -8.98 36.79 -1.91
CA VAL A 277 -9.05 36.00 -0.68
C VAL A 277 -9.22 36.94 0.50
N TYR A 278 -10.21 36.67 1.34
CA TYR A 278 -10.45 37.44 2.56
C TYR A 278 -10.18 36.60 3.79
N ASN A 279 -9.34 37.12 4.69
CA ASN A 279 -9.06 36.50 5.98
C ASN A 279 -9.96 37.12 7.05
N THR A 280 -10.85 36.32 7.64
CA THR A 280 -11.85 36.77 8.61
C THR A 280 -11.23 37.21 9.94
N LYS A 281 -10.19 36.50 10.39
CA LYS A 281 -9.48 36.78 11.65
C LYS A 281 -8.75 38.11 11.62
N ASN A 282 -8.03 38.39 10.53
CA ASN A 282 -7.19 39.58 10.41
C ASN A 282 -7.89 40.73 9.67
N LYS A 283 -9.11 40.52 9.17
CA LYS A 283 -9.86 41.46 8.31
C LYS A 283 -9.05 41.96 7.11
N LYS A 284 -8.16 41.10 6.57
CA LYS A 284 -7.28 41.41 5.45
C LYS A 284 -7.86 40.86 4.15
N LEU A 285 -7.88 41.69 3.12
CA LEU A 285 -8.20 41.32 1.75
C LEU A 285 -6.91 41.21 0.96
N SER A 286 -6.67 40.05 0.36
CA SER A 286 -5.51 39.76 -0.48
C SER A 286 -5.95 39.50 -1.92
N VAL A 287 -5.25 40.12 -2.85
CA VAL A 287 -5.40 39.89 -4.29
C VAL A 287 -4.15 39.21 -4.79
N TYR A 288 -4.31 38.02 -5.34
CA TYR A 288 -3.25 37.27 -6.00
C TYR A 288 -3.42 37.44 -7.50
N ARG A 289 -2.39 37.92 -8.20
CA ARG A 289 -2.37 38.08 -9.66
C ARG A 289 -1.22 37.27 -10.26
N THR A 290 -1.39 36.82 -11.50
CA THR A 290 -0.36 36.08 -12.24
C THR A 290 -0.35 36.47 -13.71
N ASP A 291 0.85 36.57 -14.28
CA ASP A 291 1.10 36.70 -15.71
C ASP A 291 1.45 35.34 -16.37
N SER A 292 1.46 34.25 -15.60
CA SER A 292 1.75 32.93 -16.12
C SER A 292 0.59 32.42 -16.98
N SER A 293 0.90 31.88 -18.16
CA SER A 293 -0.08 31.18 -19.02
C SER A 293 -0.71 29.95 -18.35
N GLN A 294 -0.07 29.41 -17.30
CA GLN A 294 -0.61 28.30 -16.52
C GLN A 294 -1.57 28.74 -15.41
N GLY A 295 -1.71 30.05 -15.17
CA GLY A 295 -2.49 30.62 -14.08
C GLY A 295 -1.99 30.25 -12.67
N ILE A 296 -2.77 30.61 -11.67
CA ILE A 296 -2.49 30.30 -10.26
C ILE A 296 -2.58 28.79 -10.04
N GLN A 297 -1.62 28.22 -9.30
CA GLN A 297 -1.60 26.81 -8.92
C GLN A 297 -1.58 26.66 -7.40
N CYS A 298 -1.88 25.45 -6.90
CA CYS A 298 -1.89 25.18 -5.46
C CYS A 298 -0.98 23.99 -5.11
N LYS A 299 -0.16 24.16 -4.07
CA LYS A 299 0.64 23.09 -3.45
C LYS A 299 0.41 23.07 -1.94
N GLY A 300 -0.45 22.16 -1.49
CA GLY A 300 -0.84 22.14 -0.08
C GLY A 300 -1.73 23.33 0.22
N THR A 301 -1.30 24.18 1.16
CA THR A 301 -1.96 25.44 1.52
C THR A 301 -1.37 26.66 0.83
N ARG A 302 -0.30 26.49 0.04
CA ARG A 302 0.40 27.58 -0.65
C ARG A 302 -0.05 27.72 -2.10
N LEU A 303 -0.34 28.96 -2.49
CA LEU A 303 -0.46 29.39 -3.88
C LEU A 303 0.91 29.39 -4.54
N GLN A 304 0.93 28.99 -5.81
CA GLN A 304 2.10 28.98 -6.68
C GLN A 304 1.81 29.78 -7.94
N ASN A 305 2.88 30.26 -8.57
CA ASN A 305 2.85 31.05 -9.81
C ASN A 305 2.06 32.36 -9.67
N TYR A 306 1.98 32.97 -8.48
CA TYR A 306 1.50 34.35 -8.34
C TYR A 306 2.69 35.30 -8.35
N ASP A 307 2.49 36.51 -8.85
CA ASP A 307 3.51 37.55 -8.88
C ASP A 307 3.43 38.37 -7.57
N PRO A 308 4.47 38.38 -6.73
CA PRO A 308 4.46 39.13 -5.47
C PRO A 308 4.45 40.66 -5.65
N GLU A 309 4.89 41.18 -6.81
CA GLU A 309 4.89 42.62 -7.09
C GLU A 309 3.50 43.10 -7.52
N MET A 310 2.78 42.28 -8.28
CA MET A 310 1.40 42.59 -8.71
C MET A 310 0.33 42.21 -7.68
N SER A 311 0.70 41.46 -6.65
CA SER A 311 -0.21 40.95 -5.63
C SER A 311 -0.13 41.79 -4.36
N GLU A 312 -1.28 42.17 -3.80
CA GLU A 312 -1.34 43.09 -2.67
C GLU A 312 -2.30 42.60 -1.60
N THR A 313 -1.99 42.95 -0.34
CA THR A 313 -2.87 42.74 0.81
C THR A 313 -3.15 44.05 1.53
N LYS A 314 -4.43 44.36 1.76
CA LYS A 314 -4.88 45.53 2.51
C LYS A 314 -5.89 45.15 3.60
N THR A 315 -5.88 45.88 4.71
CA THR A 315 -6.85 45.68 5.81
C THR A 315 -8.14 46.43 5.50
N LEU A 316 -9.29 45.78 5.66
CA LEU A 316 -10.61 46.38 5.45
C LEU A 316 -11.09 47.09 6.72
N ARG A 317 -11.54 48.35 6.58
CA ARG A 317 -12.13 49.13 7.69
C ARG A 317 -13.64 48.89 7.81
N LYS A 318 -14.31 48.59 6.70
CA LYS A 318 -15.75 48.27 6.64
C LYS A 318 -15.96 46.95 5.90
N PRO A 319 -15.71 45.80 6.54
CA PRO A 319 -15.65 44.52 5.84
C PRO A 319 -16.99 44.11 5.21
N ALA A 320 -18.14 44.47 5.78
CA ALA A 320 -19.46 44.13 5.21
C ALA A 320 -19.72 44.78 3.84
N GLU A 321 -19.57 46.11 3.74
CA GLU A 321 -19.78 46.84 2.49
C GLU A 321 -18.70 46.51 1.45
N GLN A 322 -17.44 46.41 1.90
CA GLN A 322 -16.29 46.24 1.01
C GLN A 322 -16.22 44.84 0.42
N THR A 323 -16.58 43.78 1.16
CA THR A 323 -16.61 42.41 0.61
C THR A 323 -17.76 42.22 -0.36
N GLN A 324 -18.94 42.80 -0.09
CA GLN A 324 -20.06 42.79 -1.02
C GLN A 324 -19.74 43.58 -2.30
N SER A 325 -19.01 44.68 -2.19
CA SER A 325 -18.55 45.46 -3.35
C SER A 325 -17.60 44.64 -4.24
N VAL A 326 -16.69 43.84 -3.68
CA VAL A 326 -15.81 42.93 -4.46
C VAL A 326 -16.61 41.86 -5.20
N LEU A 327 -17.66 41.32 -4.55
CA LEU A 327 -18.56 40.34 -5.17
C LEU A 327 -19.35 40.96 -6.33
N ALA A 328 -19.83 42.20 -6.17
CA ALA A 328 -20.62 42.89 -7.19
C ALA A 328 -19.78 43.58 -8.30
N ALA A 329 -18.51 43.88 -8.04
CA ALA A 329 -17.68 44.72 -8.93
C ALA A 329 -17.44 44.09 -10.32
N GLY A 330 -17.42 44.90 -11.37
CA GLY A 330 -16.98 44.47 -12.70
C GLY A 330 -15.45 44.32 -12.82
N LYS A 331 -14.95 43.70 -13.90
CA LYS A 331 -13.49 43.54 -14.16
C LYS A 331 -12.71 44.86 -14.08
N VAL A 332 -13.30 45.96 -14.54
CA VAL A 332 -12.68 47.30 -14.54
C VAL A 332 -12.63 47.89 -13.13
N GLN A 333 -13.68 47.70 -12.34
CA GLN A 333 -13.76 48.19 -10.96
C GLN A 333 -12.81 47.42 -10.03
N LEU A 334 -12.66 46.11 -10.22
CA LEU A 334 -11.72 45.27 -9.46
C LEU A 334 -10.26 45.71 -9.61
N ARG A 335 -9.86 46.25 -10.76
CA ARG A 335 -8.49 46.76 -10.96
C ARG A 335 -8.18 47.95 -10.04
N LYS A 336 -9.15 48.86 -9.88
CA LYS A 336 -9.03 50.09 -9.08
C LYS A 336 -9.46 49.92 -7.61
N PHE A 337 -10.03 48.76 -7.25
CA PHE A 337 -10.61 48.54 -5.93
C PHE A 337 -9.57 48.62 -4.81
N MET A 338 -8.38 48.06 -5.02
CA MET A 338 -7.30 48.12 -4.02
C MET A 338 -6.75 49.54 -3.85
N ASP A 339 -6.69 50.35 -4.92
CA ASP A 339 -6.23 51.73 -4.87
C ASP A 339 -7.16 52.63 -4.06
N GLY A 340 -8.47 52.36 -4.11
CA GLY A 340 -9.48 53.09 -3.33
C GLY A 340 -9.43 52.83 -1.81
N LEU A 341 -8.63 51.86 -1.36
CA LEU A 341 -8.47 51.56 0.07
C LEU A 341 -7.39 52.45 0.70
N THR A 342 -7.76 53.17 1.77
CA THR A 342 -6.89 54.08 2.53
C THR A 342 -5.82 53.39 3.37
N THR A 343 -5.79 52.05 3.40
CA THR A 343 -4.84 51.27 4.20
C THR A 343 -3.57 50.95 3.42
N LYS A 344 -2.43 50.91 4.14
CA LYS A 344 -1.11 50.63 3.53
C LYS A 344 -1.09 49.22 2.91
N PRO A 345 -0.58 49.06 1.68
CA PRO A 345 -0.42 47.75 1.05
C PRO A 345 0.66 46.93 1.75
N ASN A 346 0.52 45.62 1.73
CA ASN A 346 1.50 44.67 2.23
C ASN A 346 1.62 43.48 1.25
N VAL A 347 2.81 42.88 1.16
CA VAL A 347 3.07 41.78 0.24
C VAL A 347 2.41 40.49 0.76
N PRO A 348 1.60 39.79 -0.06
CA PRO A 348 0.94 38.56 0.36
C PRO A 348 1.91 37.38 0.47
N ASN A 349 1.71 36.55 1.50
CA ASN A 349 2.54 35.37 1.77
C ASN A 349 2.12 34.12 0.96
N GLY A 350 1.03 34.19 0.20
CA GLY A 350 0.55 33.09 -0.64
C GLY A 350 -0.02 31.89 0.14
N ILE A 351 -0.27 32.01 1.45
CA ILE A 351 -0.79 30.91 2.26
C ILE A 351 -2.29 31.11 2.52
N ILE A 352 -3.09 30.09 2.18
CA ILE A 352 -4.52 30.04 2.47
C ILE A 352 -4.74 29.09 3.65
N ASN A 353 -5.36 29.61 4.71
CA ASN A 353 -5.65 28.89 5.96
C ASN A 353 -7.17 28.64 6.09
N SER A 354 -7.57 27.91 7.12
CA SER A 354 -8.99 27.69 7.48
C SER A 354 -9.79 28.97 7.75
N ASP A 355 -9.13 30.10 8.00
CA ASP A 355 -9.76 31.41 8.26
C ASP A 355 -9.92 32.24 6.97
N CYS A 356 -9.48 31.72 5.82
CA CYS A 356 -9.52 32.40 4.54
C CYS A 356 -10.73 31.96 3.72
N ILE A 357 -11.51 32.93 3.22
CA ILE A 357 -12.63 32.73 2.29
C ILE A 357 -12.19 33.14 0.90
N LEU A 358 -12.51 32.31 -0.10
CA LEU A 358 -12.33 32.66 -1.51
C LEU A 358 -13.53 33.47 -1.98
N LEU A 359 -13.35 34.78 -2.16
CA LEU A 359 -14.44 35.69 -2.54
C LEU A 359 -14.70 35.65 -4.03
N ARG A 360 -13.65 35.75 -4.84
CA ARG A 360 -13.77 35.88 -6.29
C ARG A 360 -12.56 35.37 -7.03
N VAL A 361 -12.81 34.75 -8.18
CA VAL A 361 -11.76 34.30 -9.09
C VAL A 361 -12.03 34.86 -10.49
N VAL A 362 -10.97 35.32 -11.16
CA VAL A 362 -11.00 35.79 -12.55
C VAL A 362 -10.06 34.91 -13.34
N LYS A 363 -10.61 34.23 -14.35
CA LYS A 363 -9.85 33.44 -15.32
C LYS A 363 -9.42 34.31 -16.50
#